data_AF-A0A8H3AWZ6-F1
#
_entry.id   AF-A0A8H3AWZ6-F1
#
_cell.length_a   1.000
_cell.length_b   1.000
_cell.length_c   1.000
_cell.angle_alpha   90.00
_cell.angle_beta   90.00
_cell.angle_gamma   90.00
#
_symmetry.space_group_name_H-M   'P 1'
#
loop_
_entity.id
_entity.type
_entity.pdbx_description
1 polymer ?
#
loop_
_entity_poly.entity_id
_entity_poly.type
_entity_poly.pdbx_seq_one_letter_code
_entity_poly.pdbx_strand_id
1 'polypeptide(L)'
;MHQSTMSSAGKGILLLAIVGLLHAAYSAYEHLSLLKALDRPSRVPTDILIESVLAFAVFLLGVSFSAPELKEISWASEMRYRKIDNVHSRLGFASLNHRGKKLFGGKPVET
;
A
#
# COMPACT_ATOMS: atom_id res chain seq x y z
N MET A 1 3.57 14.16 -9.53
CA MET A 1 3.86 12.86 -8.88
C MET A 1 2.69 11.95 -9.15
N HIS A 2 2.84 10.98 -10.04
CA HIS A 2 1.82 9.93 -10.20
C HIS A 2 2.00 9.00 -9.00
N GLN A 3 1.17 9.18 -7.97
CA GLN A 3 1.18 8.27 -6.82
C GLN A 3 0.43 7.02 -7.28
N SER A 4 1.15 5.91 -7.43
CA SER A 4 0.57 4.60 -7.67
C SER A 4 -0.21 4.19 -6.43
N THR A 5 -1.51 4.43 -6.44
CA THR A 5 -2.41 3.96 -5.39
C THR A 5 -2.48 2.43 -5.48
N MET A 6 -2.26 1.76 -4.36
CA MET A 6 -2.35 0.29 -4.27
C MET A 6 -3.68 -0.20 -4.86
N SER A 7 -3.62 -1.29 -5.63
CA SER A 7 -4.79 -1.92 -6.25
C SER A 7 -5.86 -2.25 -5.21
N SER A 8 -7.08 -1.71 -5.39
CA SER A 8 -8.22 -2.00 -4.52
C SER A 8 -8.56 -3.49 -4.48
N ALA A 9 -8.36 -4.21 -5.60
CA ALA A 9 -8.55 -5.65 -5.67
C ALA A 9 -7.51 -6.41 -4.81
N GLY A 10 -6.24 -5.99 -4.85
CA GLY A 10 -5.17 -6.57 -4.03
C GLY A 10 -5.46 -6.42 -2.53
N LYS A 11 -5.97 -5.26 -2.11
CA LYS A 11 -6.43 -5.03 -0.72
C LYS A 11 -7.58 -5.94 -0.33
N GLY A 12 -8.56 -6.15 -1.21
CA GLY A 12 -9.68 -7.05 -0.97
C GLY A 12 -9.22 -8.50 -0.75
N ILE A 13 -8.35 -8.99 -1.62
CA ILE A 13 -7.75 -10.34 -1.49
C ILE A 13 -6.94 -10.45 -0.20
N LEU A 14 -6.14 -9.43 0.14
CA LEU A 14 -5.36 -9.41 1.36
C LEU A 14 -6.23 -9.47 2.62
N LEU A 15 -7.34 -8.72 2.65
CA LEU A 15 -8.28 -8.75 3.77
C LEU A 15 -8.93 -10.14 3.92
N LEU A 16 -9.37 -10.75 2.82
CA LEU A 16 -9.93 -12.11 2.83
C LEU A 16 -8.91 -13.13 3.34
N ALA A 17 -7.65 -13.02 2.92
CA ALA A 17 -6.58 -13.90 3.38
C ALA A 17 -6.31 -13.76 4.88
N ILE A 18 -6.32 -12.52 5.41
CA ILE A 18 -6.15 -12.27 6.85
C ILE A 18 -7.30 -12.90 7.65
N VAL A 19 -8.55 -12.73 7.19
CA VAL A 19 -9.71 -13.35 7.83
C VAL A 19 -9.61 -14.88 7.80
N GLY A 20 -9.20 -15.47 6.68
CA GLY A 20 -8.96 -16.91 6.57
C GLY A 20 -7.85 -17.41 7.50
N LEU A 21 -6.76 -16.66 7.65
CA LEU A 21 -5.67 -17.00 8.57
C LEU A 21 -6.13 -16.95 10.04
N LEU A 22 -6.93 -15.94 10.39
CA LEU A 22 -7.51 -15.80 11.73
C LEU A 22 -8.51 -16.92 12.02
N HIS A 23 -9.30 -17.32 11.02
CA HIS A 23 -10.21 -18.46 11.12
C HIS A 23 -9.45 -19.75 11.43
N ALA A 24 -8.44 -20.09 10.63
CA ALA A 24 -7.61 -21.26 10.86
C ALA A 24 -6.88 -21.23 12.22
N ALA A 25 -6.41 -20.05 12.65
CA ALA A 25 -5.78 -19.86 13.96
C ALA A 25 -6.77 -20.08 15.11
N TYR A 26 -8.01 -19.59 14.99
CA TYR A 26 -9.06 -19.83 15.97
C TYR A 26 -9.44 -21.32 16.05
N SER A 27 -9.62 -21.99 14.91
CA SER A 27 -9.89 -23.43 14.86
C SER A 27 -8.77 -24.25 15.49
N ALA A 28 -7.50 -23.89 15.24
CA ALA A 28 -6.36 -24.53 15.89
C ALA A 28 -6.37 -24.33 17.41
N TYR A 29 -6.67 -23.11 17.87
CA TYR A 29 -6.75 -22.77 19.28
C TYR A 29 -7.86 -23.55 19.99
N GLU A 30 -9.06 -23.56 19.42
CA GLU A 30 -10.20 -24.31 19.95
C GLU A 30 -9.85 -25.80 20.04
N HIS A 31 -9.37 -26.40 18.96
CA HIS A 31 -9.02 -27.82 18.92
C HIS A 31 -7.97 -28.21 19.97
N LEU A 32 -6.90 -27.42 20.09
CA LEU A 32 -5.83 -27.67 21.07
C LEU A 32 -6.28 -27.40 22.50
N SER A 33 -7.15 -26.42 22.74
CA SER A 33 -7.70 -26.14 24.08
C SER A 33 -8.60 -27.28 24.56
N LEU A 34 -9.43 -27.85 23.68
CA LEU A 34 -10.27 -29.00 23.97
C LEU A 34 -9.44 -30.26 24.26
N LEU A 35 -8.40 -30.54 23.47
CA LEU A 35 -7.52 -31.67 23.72
C LEU A 35 -6.79 -31.56 25.07
N LYS A 36 -6.34 -30.36 25.43
CA LYS A 36 -5.73 -30.09 26.74
C LYS A 36 -6.72 -30.32 27.89
N ALA A 37 -7.98 -29.89 27.74
CA ALA A 37 -8.99 -30.11 28.76
C ALA A 37 -9.35 -31.59 28.96
N LEU A 38 -9.20 -32.40 27.90
CA LEU A 38 -9.48 -33.84 27.90
C LEU A 38 -8.24 -34.70 28.20
N ASP A 39 -7.11 -34.10 28.54
CA ASP A 39 -5.81 -34.75 28.76
C ASP A 39 -5.39 -35.68 27.59
N ARG A 40 -5.72 -35.26 26.36
CA ARG A 40 -5.39 -35.97 25.12
C ARG A 40 -4.15 -35.37 24.45
N PRO A 41 -3.41 -36.16 23.66
CA PRO A 41 -2.22 -35.66 22.97
C PRO A 41 -2.59 -34.50 22.02
N SER A 42 -1.82 -33.42 22.10
CA SER A 42 -2.00 -32.22 21.27
C SER A 42 -1.54 -32.48 19.83
N ARG A 43 -2.45 -33.00 19.00
CA ARG A 43 -2.25 -33.19 17.55
C ARG A 43 -3.21 -32.31 16.77
N VAL A 44 -2.69 -31.54 15.83
CA VAL A 44 -3.50 -30.72 14.93
C VAL A 44 -4.00 -31.59 13.76
N PRO A 45 -5.30 -31.52 13.40
CA PRO A 45 -5.85 -32.25 12.27
C PRO A 45 -5.29 -31.70 10.95
N THR A 46 -5.20 -32.57 9.93
CA THR A 46 -4.68 -32.22 8.61
C THR A 46 -5.50 -31.15 7.89
N ASP A 47 -6.79 -31.05 8.20
CA ASP A 47 -7.70 -30.04 7.63
C ASP A 47 -7.26 -28.61 7.98
N ILE A 48 -7.03 -28.32 9.27
CA ILE A 48 -6.53 -27.02 9.75
C ILE A 48 -5.15 -26.69 9.17
N LEU A 49 -4.30 -27.71 8.97
CA LEU A 49 -3.01 -27.53 8.30
C LEU A 49 -3.19 -27.12 6.84
N ILE A 50 -4.10 -27.76 6.10
CA ILE A 50 -4.38 -27.44 4.71
C ILE A 50 -4.99 -26.05 4.60
N GLU A 51 -5.97 -25.71 5.47
CA GLU A 51 -6.61 -24.40 5.50
C GLU A 51 -5.61 -23.27 5.78
N SER A 52 -4.75 -23.43 6.78
CA SER A 52 -3.72 -22.43 7.12
C SER A 52 -2.69 -22.25 6.01
N VAL A 53 -2.25 -23.32 5.34
CA VAL A 53 -1.33 -23.25 4.19
C VAL A 53 -1.99 -22.56 2.99
N LEU A 54 -3.25 -22.89 2.69
CA LEU A 54 -4.02 -22.24 1.62
C LEU A 54 -4.24 -20.75 1.91
N ALA A 55 -4.67 -20.40 3.12
CA ALA A 55 -4.86 -19.02 3.53
C ALA A 55 -3.55 -18.23 3.45
N PHE A 56 -2.42 -18.85 3.83
CA PHE A 56 -1.10 -18.24 3.69
C PHE A 56 -0.68 -18.06 2.23
N ALA A 57 -0.95 -19.02 1.35
CA ALA A 57 -0.68 -18.88 -0.08
C ALA A 57 -1.49 -17.71 -0.69
N VAL A 58 -2.77 -17.59 -0.35
CA VAL A 58 -3.61 -16.46 -0.79
C VAL A 58 -3.12 -15.15 -0.21
N PHE A 59 -2.61 -15.14 1.02
CA PHE A 59 -2.00 -13.96 1.64
C PHE A 59 -0.79 -13.47 0.84
N LEU A 60 0.12 -14.36 0.44
CA LEU A 60 1.28 -14.01 -0.39
C LEU A 60 0.85 -13.42 -1.74
N LEU A 61 -0.16 -14.00 -2.39
CA LEU A 61 -0.72 -13.45 -3.63
C LEU A 61 -1.35 -12.07 -3.43
N GLY A 62 -2.11 -11.89 -2.34
CA GLY A 62 -2.73 -10.61 -1.98
C GLY A 62 -1.69 -9.52 -1.75
N VAL A 63 -0.60 -9.83 -1.05
CA VAL A 63 0.53 -8.90 -0.85
C VAL A 63 1.18 -8.55 -2.19
N SER A 64 1.46 -9.56 -3.03
CA SER A 64 2.09 -9.34 -4.34
C SER A 64 1.25 -8.45 -5.26
N PHE A 65 -0.07 -8.59 -5.27
CA PHE A 65 -0.97 -7.75 -6.08
C PHE A 65 -1.29 -6.38 -5.46
N SER A 66 -1.02 -6.19 -4.18
CA SER A 66 -1.14 -4.89 -3.51
C SER A 66 0.10 -4.01 -3.75
N ALA A 67 1.22 -4.60 -4.16
CA ALA A 67 2.45 -3.88 -4.45
C ALA A 67 2.24 -2.84 -5.58
N PRO A 68 2.84 -1.63 -5.45
CA PRO A 68 2.79 -0.64 -6.51
C PRO A 68 3.56 -1.10 -7.75
N GLU A 69 3.16 -0.60 -8.92
CA GLU A 69 3.90 -0.86 -10.16
C GLU A 69 5.36 -0.39 -10.05
N LEU A 70 6.25 -1.18 -10.67
CA LEU A 70 7.66 -0.83 -10.75
C LEU A 70 7.82 0.43 -11.61
N LYS A 71 8.53 1.41 -11.06
CA LYS A 71 8.88 2.62 -11.79
C LYS A 71 10.05 2.36 -12.74
N GLU A 72 9.98 2.91 -13.94
CA GLU A 72 11.11 2.90 -14.86
C GLU A 72 12.32 3.66 -14.28
N ILE A 73 13.51 3.09 -14.47
CA ILE A 73 14.78 3.65 -13.96
C ILE A 73 15.37 4.74 -14.87
N SER A 74 14.88 4.87 -16.11
CA SER A 74 15.48 5.75 -17.10
C SER A 74 15.10 7.21 -16.85
N TRP A 75 16.11 8.08 -16.71
CA TRP A 75 15.89 9.52 -16.67
C TRP A 75 15.21 10.05 -17.93
N ALA A 76 15.51 9.47 -19.09
CA ALA A 76 14.91 9.87 -20.34
C ALA A 76 13.40 9.63 -20.36
N SER A 77 12.92 8.55 -19.73
CA SER A 77 11.49 8.30 -19.66
C SER A 77 10.81 9.27 -18.71
N GLU A 78 11.32 9.49 -17.50
CA GLU A 78 10.81 10.50 -16.57
C GLU A 78 10.77 11.91 -17.20
N MET A 79 11.79 12.29 -17.99
CA MET A 79 11.86 13.59 -18.65
C MET A 79 10.83 13.79 -19.77
N ARG A 80 10.30 12.71 -20.38
CA ARG A 80 9.23 12.84 -21.40
C ARG A 80 7.96 13.48 -20.86
N TYR A 81 7.67 13.31 -19.58
CA TYR A 81 6.45 13.82 -18.96
C TYR A 81 6.64 15.20 -18.31
N ARG A 82 7.88 15.69 -18.22
CA ARG A 82 8.20 16.95 -17.54
C ARG A 82 8.18 18.12 -18.54
N LYS A 83 7.38 19.14 -18.25
CA LYS A 83 7.36 20.39 -19.03
C LYS A 83 8.59 21.23 -18.77
N ILE A 84 9.05 21.95 -19.80
CA ILE A 84 10.22 22.82 -19.71
C ILE A 84 10.04 23.93 -18.68
N ASP A 85 8.83 24.45 -18.51
CA ASP A 85 8.53 25.50 -17.53
C ASP A 85 8.78 25.03 -16.09
N ASN A 86 8.48 23.77 -15.79
CA ASN A 86 8.72 23.21 -14.45
C ASN A 86 10.23 23.12 -14.16
N VAL A 87 11.02 22.71 -15.15
CA VAL A 87 12.48 22.57 -15.02
C VAL A 87 13.17 23.94 -15.02
N HIS A 88 12.66 24.87 -15.83
CA HIS A 88 13.23 26.20 -16.02
C HIS A 88 12.79 27.21 -14.96
N SER A 89 11.81 26.88 -14.13
CA SER A 89 11.34 27.75 -13.02
C SER A 89 12.44 28.11 -12.01
N ARG A 90 13.53 27.32 -11.94
CA ARG A 90 14.75 27.56 -11.16
C ARG A 90 14.47 28.34 -9.87
N LEU A 91 13.64 27.77 -9.00
CA LEU A 91 13.12 28.46 -7.80
C LEU A 91 14.22 29.02 -6.88
N GLY A 92 15.39 28.35 -6.82
CA GLY A 92 16.55 28.84 -6.08
C GLY A 92 17.18 30.14 -6.64
N PHE A 93 16.79 30.55 -7.85
CA PHE A 93 17.21 31.79 -8.51
C PHE A 93 16.00 32.67 -8.89
N ALA A 94 14.84 32.44 -8.26
CA ALA A 94 13.65 33.22 -8.55
C ALA A 94 13.86 34.70 -8.18
N SER A 95 13.73 35.59 -9.17
CA SER A 95 13.75 37.04 -8.93
C SER A 95 12.38 37.51 -8.47
N LEU A 96 12.33 38.17 -7.31
CA LEU A 96 11.10 38.81 -6.80
C LEU A 96 10.83 40.18 -7.47
N ASN A 97 11.81 40.69 -8.23
CA ASN A 97 11.69 41.94 -8.99
C ASN A 97 11.13 41.68 -10.38
N HIS A 98 9.90 41.16 -10.46
CA HIS A 98 9.19 40.93 -11.72
C HIS A 98 7.88 41.72 -11.79
N ARG A 99 7.34 41.89 -13.01
CA ARG A 99 6.13 42.68 -13.28
C ARG A 99 4.89 42.19 -12.52
N GLY A 100 4.88 40.92 -12.10
CA GLY A 100 3.78 40.33 -11.32
C GLY A 100 3.51 41.07 -10.00
N LYS A 101 4.54 41.65 -9.37
CA LYS A 101 4.36 42.49 -8.16
C LYS A 101 3.43 43.68 -8.39
N LYS A 102 3.49 44.31 -9.58
CA LYS A 102 2.64 45.47 -9.93
C LYS A 102 1.27 45.07 -10.48
N LEU A 103 1.19 43.90 -11.12
CA LEU A 103 -0.03 43.41 -11.76
C LEU A 103 -0.96 42.66 -10.79
N PHE A 104 -0.41 41.99 -9.78
CA PHE A 104 -1.15 41.12 -8.86
C PHE A 104 -0.96 41.48 -7.37
N GLY A 105 -0.10 42.45 -7.05
CA GLY A 105 0.08 42.96 -5.69
C GLY A 105 -1.00 43.95 -5.29
N GLY A 106 -2.27 43.52 -5.30
CA GLY A 106 -3.41 44.34 -4.87
C GLY A 106 -3.18 44.97 -3.49
N LYS A 107 -3.72 46.19 -3.30
CA LYS A 107 -3.58 46.96 -2.06
C LYS A 107 -4.03 46.11 -0.85
N PRO A 108 -3.40 46.26 0.33
CA PRO A 108 -3.86 45.58 1.53
C PRO A 108 -5.33 45.92 1.77
N VAL A 109 -6.15 44.92 2.08
CA VAL A 109 -7.48 45.15 2.66
C VAL A 109 -7.23 45.79 4.04
N GLU A 110 -7.49 47.09 4.16
CA GLU A 110 -7.48 47.81 5.44
C GLU A 110 -8.69 47.33 6.26
N THR A 111 -8.41 46.62 7.36
CA THR A 111 -9.35 46.35 8.45
C THR A 111 -9.24 47.41 9.52
#